data_AF-A0ABD3B1T6-F1
#
_entry.id   AF-A0ABD3B1T6-F1
#
_cell.length_a   1.000
_cell.length_b   1.000
_cell.length_c   1.000
_cell.angle_alpha   90.00
_cell.angle_beta   90.00
_cell.angle_gamma   90.00
#
_symmetry.space_group_name_H-M   'P 1'
#
loop_
_entity.id
_entity.type
_entity.pdbx_description
1 polymer ?
#
loop_
_entity_poly.entity_id
_entity_poly.type
_entity_poly.pdbx_seq_one_letter_code
_entity_poly.pdbx_strand_id
1 'polypeptide(L)'
;MAESIMSVNWMFILLAEPSATTNEGRCLQVSNTDQSTLWHYRYGETELDWGENIEINENTAEGGEIIEEPTEPVEPAAEVNCPTVAAPDLAIREGRNRHPPAWNKYYGAKATISVWNPRVQDPKEFSLSQIWILGGPDSNLNTIEVGWTVYPHLFGDDNTRLFTYWTSDNYRSTGCYNLHCSGFVQTNSHLALGGSLNPFSTYHGSQFEITILVWKDPKQNLWWLKYGTEIIGYWPTSLFKYLKDSASLIEWGGEVLNNKLNGQHTTTKMGSGHFAEEGYQGASYFRNLQVVDGSNHLRPPGVIRVIAERPKCYNILLQKNNNWGDYFFYGGPGRNHNCP
;
A
#
# COMPACT_ATOMS: atom_id res chain seq x y z
N MET A 1 -33.49 27.05 0.29
CA MET A 1 -33.66 25.83 -0.53
C MET A 1 -32.50 24.91 -0.25
N ALA A 2 -32.70 23.59 -0.32
CA ALA A 2 -31.67 22.61 -0.03
C ALA A 2 -31.46 21.71 -1.25
N GLU A 3 -30.18 21.48 -1.59
CA GLU A 3 -29.71 20.33 -2.35
C GLU A 3 -28.47 19.77 -1.63
N SER A 4 -28.05 18.55 -1.95
CA SER A 4 -27.41 17.65 -0.97
C SER A 4 -26.45 16.62 -1.61
N ILE A 5 -25.73 15.89 -0.75
CA ILE A 5 -24.89 14.69 -1.05
C ILE A 5 -23.63 15.03 -1.93
N MET A 6 -22.44 14.39 -1.86
CA MET A 6 -22.00 13.17 -1.17
C MET A 6 -20.56 13.21 -0.59
N SER A 7 -20.24 12.14 0.15
CA SER A 7 -18.91 11.59 0.47
C SER A 7 -17.86 11.70 -0.66
N VAL A 8 -16.58 11.80 -0.31
CA VAL A 8 -15.44 11.72 -1.25
C VAL A 8 -14.32 10.81 -0.73
N ASN A 9 -14.07 9.70 -1.42
CA ASN A 9 -12.82 8.95 -1.36
C ASN A 9 -11.82 9.48 -2.39
N TRP A 10 -10.53 9.20 -2.22
CA TRP A 10 -9.47 9.83 -3.01
C TRP A 10 -8.54 8.78 -3.60
N MET A 11 -7.80 9.14 -4.64
CA MET A 11 -6.96 8.22 -5.41
C MET A 11 -5.76 9.00 -5.95
N PHE A 12 -4.55 8.50 -5.73
CA PHE A 12 -3.34 9.28 -5.92
C PHE A 12 -2.28 8.57 -6.77
N ILE A 13 -1.70 9.35 -7.69
CA ILE A 13 -0.32 9.21 -8.13
C ILE A 13 0.50 10.26 -7.41
N LEU A 14 1.43 9.79 -6.59
CA LEU A 14 2.29 10.61 -5.74
C LEU A 14 3.72 10.68 -6.26
N LEU A 15 4.29 11.87 -6.16
CA LEU A 15 5.68 12.15 -6.42
C LEU A 15 6.33 12.70 -5.16
N ALA A 16 6.89 11.77 -4.39
CA ALA A 16 7.70 12.11 -3.23
C ALA A 16 8.93 12.91 -3.70
N GLU A 17 9.10 14.11 -3.13
CA GLU A 17 10.31 14.92 -3.26
C GLU A 17 11.02 14.95 -1.88
N PRO A 18 12.35 14.75 -1.81
CA PRO A 18 13.05 14.58 -0.54
C PRO A 18 13.05 15.85 0.32
N SER A 19 12.91 15.69 1.64
CA SER A 19 12.94 16.83 2.58
C SER A 19 14.36 17.35 2.80
N ALA A 20 14.52 18.66 2.94
CA ALA A 20 15.83 19.33 3.05
C ALA A 20 16.28 19.58 4.50
N THR A 21 15.85 18.76 5.46
CA THR A 21 16.07 18.98 6.91
C THR A 21 16.83 17.84 7.58
N THR A 22 18.16 17.93 7.59
CA THR A 22 19.03 17.07 8.41
C THR A 22 18.87 17.40 9.89
N ASN A 23 18.36 16.45 10.68
CA ASN A 23 18.45 16.46 12.15
C ASN A 23 19.42 15.36 12.60
N GLU A 24 20.40 15.70 13.45
CA GLU A 24 21.43 14.77 13.92
C GLU A 24 20.91 13.77 14.98
N GLY A 25 20.15 12.77 14.54
CA GLY A 25 19.76 11.61 15.35
C GLY A 25 20.93 10.67 15.61
N ARG A 26 21.59 10.77 16.77
CA ARG A 26 22.64 9.83 17.18
C ARG A 26 22.09 8.41 17.37
N CYS A 27 22.59 7.46 16.60
CA CYS A 27 22.38 6.02 16.82
C CYS A 27 23.71 5.31 17.10
N LEU A 28 23.68 4.25 17.91
CA LEU A 28 24.87 3.50 18.32
C LEU A 28 25.18 2.35 17.36
N GLN A 29 26.47 2.19 17.06
CA GLN A 29 27.00 1.09 16.26
C GLN A 29 27.12 -0.19 17.10
N VAL A 30 26.64 -1.32 16.57
CA VAL A 30 27.04 -2.66 17.03
C VAL A 30 27.95 -3.26 15.97
N SER A 31 29.21 -3.51 16.34
CA SER A 31 30.21 -4.12 15.49
C SER A 31 30.21 -5.64 15.64
N ASN A 32 29.89 -6.36 14.55
CA ASN A 32 30.78 -7.37 13.97
C ASN A 32 30.22 -7.97 12.67
N THR A 33 30.87 -7.59 11.57
CA THR A 33 31.39 -8.52 10.54
C THR A 33 30.70 -9.87 10.33
N ASP A 34 29.42 -9.89 9.95
CA ASP A 34 28.99 -10.40 8.64
C ASP A 34 27.52 -10.04 8.36
N GLN A 35 27.24 -9.20 7.36
CA GLN A 35 25.88 -8.74 7.02
C GLN A 35 25.30 -9.36 5.73
N SER A 36 25.92 -10.43 5.24
CA SER A 36 25.51 -11.11 3.99
C SER A 36 24.64 -12.36 4.19
N THR A 37 24.70 -12.98 5.37
CA THR A 37 24.51 -14.45 5.49
C THR A 37 23.27 -14.90 6.28
N LEU A 38 22.58 -14.02 7.02
CA LEU A 38 21.53 -14.44 7.97
C LEU A 38 20.12 -14.67 7.38
N TRP A 39 19.87 -14.32 6.11
CA TRP A 39 18.60 -14.62 5.43
C TRP A 39 18.71 -15.65 4.29
N HIS A 40 19.92 -15.94 3.80
CA HIS A 40 20.15 -16.91 2.71
C HIS A 40 20.15 -18.38 3.15
N TYR A 41 19.96 -18.70 4.44
CA TYR A 41 20.07 -20.07 4.97
C TYR A 41 18.88 -20.50 5.87
N ARG A 42 17.66 -20.19 5.43
CA ARG A 42 16.49 -21.02 5.76
C ARG A 42 15.44 -20.91 4.66
N TYR A 43 15.09 -22.05 4.07
CA TYR A 43 14.23 -22.20 2.87
C TYR A 43 14.87 -21.61 1.60
N GLY A 44 15.55 -22.47 0.84
CA GLY A 44 15.91 -22.17 -0.55
C GLY A 44 14.73 -22.45 -1.49
N GLU A 45 14.77 -21.84 -2.68
CA GLU A 45 13.99 -22.13 -3.89
C GLU A 45 12.72 -22.99 -3.70
N THR A 46 11.65 -22.38 -3.16
CA THR A 46 10.28 -22.88 -3.35
C THR A 46 9.63 -22.09 -4.48
N GLU A 47 9.60 -22.67 -5.68
CA GLU A 47 8.60 -22.29 -6.68
C GLU A 47 7.21 -22.50 -6.05
N LEU A 48 6.41 -21.43 -6.00
CA LEU A 48 5.01 -21.53 -5.59
C LEU A 48 4.21 -22.01 -6.81
N ASP A 49 3.79 -23.27 -6.77
CA ASP A 49 2.98 -23.89 -7.82
C ASP A 49 1.55 -23.33 -7.79
N TRP A 50 1.17 -22.61 -8.84
CA TRP A 50 -0.11 -21.88 -8.93
C TRP A 50 -1.19 -22.72 -9.63
N GLY A 51 -1.64 -23.79 -8.96
CA GLY A 51 -2.90 -24.49 -9.24
C GLY A 51 -4.01 -24.07 -8.25
N GLU A 52 -5.30 -24.07 -8.58
CA GLU A 52 -5.98 -24.45 -9.83
C GLU A 52 -7.00 -23.37 -10.27
N ASN A 53 -7.58 -23.53 -11.46
CA ASN A 53 -8.66 -22.67 -11.95
C ASN A 53 -9.95 -22.91 -11.13
N ILE A 54 -10.53 -21.86 -10.57
CA ILE A 54 -11.89 -21.91 -9.98
C ILE A 54 -12.89 -21.42 -11.01
N GLU A 55 -13.79 -22.31 -11.45
CA GLU A 55 -14.93 -21.95 -12.31
C GLU A 55 -15.92 -21.05 -11.55
N ILE A 56 -16.29 -19.92 -12.17
CA ILE A 56 -17.21 -18.96 -11.58
C ILE A 56 -18.66 -19.41 -11.85
N ASN A 57 -19.32 -19.98 -10.83
CA ASN A 57 -20.77 -20.12 -10.85
C ASN A 57 -21.44 -18.81 -10.42
N GLU A 58 -22.33 -18.28 -11.27
CA GLU A 58 -23.12 -17.10 -10.96
C GLU A 58 -24.14 -17.38 -9.85
N ASN A 59 -24.37 -16.41 -8.97
CA ASN A 59 -25.72 -16.07 -8.49
C ASN A 59 -25.75 -14.66 -7.87
N THR A 60 -26.89 -13.99 -7.98
CA THR A 60 -27.09 -12.60 -7.56
C THR A 60 -27.49 -12.47 -6.10
N ALA A 61 -26.97 -11.44 -5.42
CA ALA A 61 -27.55 -10.91 -4.19
C ALA A 61 -27.22 -9.42 -4.02
N GLU A 62 -28.21 -8.60 -3.64
CA GLU A 62 -27.98 -7.20 -3.23
C GLU A 62 -27.50 -7.08 -1.76
N GLY A 63 -26.87 -8.14 -1.24
CA GLY A 63 -26.18 -8.16 0.04
C GLY A 63 -24.71 -7.78 -0.13
N GLY A 64 -24.18 -6.92 0.73
CA GLY A 64 -22.74 -6.67 0.79
C GLY A 64 -22.02 -7.89 1.37
N GLU A 65 -20.88 -8.26 0.78
CA GLU A 65 -19.99 -9.32 1.28
C GLU A 65 -19.62 -9.02 2.75
N ILE A 66 -19.95 -9.94 3.65
CA ILE A 66 -19.63 -9.84 5.09
C ILE A 66 -18.19 -10.32 5.27
N ILE A 67 -17.37 -9.56 6.00
CA ILE A 67 -16.01 -10.00 6.32
C ILE A 67 -16.07 -11.09 7.39
N GLU A 68 -15.51 -12.26 7.09
CA GLU A 68 -15.28 -13.32 8.07
C GLU A 68 -14.18 -12.90 9.05
N GLU A 69 -14.57 -12.71 10.31
CA GLU A 69 -13.65 -12.37 11.39
C GLU A 69 -12.85 -13.58 11.90
N PRO A 70 -11.64 -13.38 12.47
CA PRO A 70 -10.88 -14.43 13.11
C PRO A 70 -11.70 -15.15 14.20
N THR A 71 -11.58 -16.48 14.25
CA THR A 71 -12.33 -17.34 15.16
C THR A 71 -11.72 -17.46 16.55
N GLU A 72 -10.41 -17.27 16.69
CA GLU A 72 -9.69 -17.37 17.96
C GLU A 72 -9.28 -15.98 18.47
N PRO A 73 -9.43 -15.71 19.79
CA PRO A 73 -9.00 -14.45 20.38
C PRO A 73 -7.47 -14.40 20.45
N VAL A 74 -6.87 -13.31 19.97
CA VAL A 74 -5.40 -13.18 19.95
C VAL A 74 -4.86 -12.91 21.36
N GLU A 75 -3.99 -13.80 21.85
CA GLU A 75 -3.14 -13.50 23.01
C GLU A 75 -2.07 -12.45 22.64
N PRO A 76 -1.77 -11.48 23.52
CA PRO A 76 -0.80 -10.44 23.23
C PRO A 76 0.61 -11.03 23.07
N ALA A 77 1.16 -10.93 21.85
CA ALA A 77 2.54 -11.31 21.57
C ALA A 77 3.51 -10.60 22.52
N ALA A 78 4.46 -11.35 23.09
CA ALA A 78 5.44 -10.82 24.04
C ALA A 78 6.32 -9.73 23.42
N GLU A 79 6.73 -8.74 24.22
CA GLU A 79 7.57 -7.63 23.77
C GLU A 79 8.96 -8.10 23.35
N VAL A 80 9.15 -8.31 22.04
CA VAL A 80 10.46 -8.55 21.44
C VAL A 80 11.12 -7.22 21.16
N ASN A 81 12.27 -6.96 21.80
CA ASN A 81 13.10 -5.78 21.55
C ASN A 81 13.78 -5.86 20.17
N CYS A 82 13.07 -5.49 19.11
CA CYS A 82 13.65 -5.30 17.79
C CYS A 82 14.65 -4.12 17.82
N PRO A 83 15.87 -4.26 17.26
CA PRO A 83 16.82 -3.16 17.16
C PRO A 83 16.28 -2.06 16.23
N THR A 84 16.36 -0.80 16.64
CA THR A 84 15.80 0.34 15.91
C THR A 84 16.55 0.59 14.59
N VAL A 85 15.93 0.22 13.47
CA VAL A 85 16.32 0.71 12.14
C VAL A 85 15.75 2.11 11.95
N ALA A 86 16.52 3.04 11.39
CA ALA A 86 16.00 4.35 11.02
C ALA A 86 14.95 4.21 9.91
N ALA A 87 13.83 4.94 10.03
CA ALA A 87 12.92 5.08 8.90
C ALA A 87 13.69 5.74 7.72
N PRO A 88 13.51 5.26 6.47
CA PRO A 88 14.08 5.94 5.31
C PRO A 88 13.48 7.34 5.15
N ASP A 89 14.15 8.22 4.38
CA ASP A 89 13.68 9.57 4.05
C ASP A 89 12.39 9.53 3.22
N LEU A 90 11.26 9.35 3.89
CA LEU A 90 9.93 9.50 3.31
C LEU A 90 9.61 10.99 3.15
N ALA A 91 9.12 11.37 1.97
CA ALA A 91 8.73 12.75 1.72
C ALA A 91 7.62 13.17 2.69
N ILE A 92 7.88 14.21 3.47
CA ILE A 92 6.87 14.83 4.35
C ILE A 92 5.72 15.29 3.44
N ARG A 93 4.53 14.72 3.64
CA ARG A 93 3.36 14.87 2.76
C ARG A 93 2.63 16.22 2.95
N GLU A 94 3.39 17.32 3.00
CA GLU A 94 2.90 18.70 3.10
C GLU A 94 2.24 19.19 1.80
N GLY A 95 1.49 20.31 1.86
CA GLY A 95 0.68 20.81 0.74
C GLY A 95 -0.63 20.03 0.47
N ARG A 96 -0.73 18.82 1.03
CA ARG A 96 -1.94 18.02 1.22
C ARG A 96 -3.14 18.80 1.76
N ASN A 97 -4.07 19.30 0.93
CA ASN A 97 -5.33 19.86 1.43
C ASN A 97 -6.34 18.75 1.81
N ARG A 98 -5.94 17.85 2.73
CA ARG A 98 -6.73 16.68 3.14
C ARG A 98 -7.74 17.04 4.23
N HIS A 99 -8.78 17.73 3.79
CA HIS A 99 -10.03 17.88 4.54
C HIS A 99 -11.05 16.83 4.02
N PRO A 100 -11.04 15.58 4.52
CA PRO A 100 -12.19 14.70 4.34
C PRO A 100 -13.40 15.32 5.06
N PRO A 101 -14.63 15.15 4.53
CA PRO A 101 -15.82 15.61 5.24
C PRO A 101 -15.93 14.85 6.57
N ALA A 102 -16.20 15.57 7.68
CA ALA A 102 -16.17 15.07 9.06
C ALA A 102 -17.19 13.95 9.41
N TRP A 103 -17.87 13.42 8.40
CA TRP A 103 -18.95 12.44 8.49
C TRP A 103 -18.59 11.08 7.87
N ASN A 104 -17.51 11.01 7.09
CA ASN A 104 -17.03 9.76 6.49
C ASN A 104 -16.23 8.96 7.53
N LYS A 105 -16.75 7.78 7.91
CA LYS A 105 -16.04 6.77 8.69
C LYS A 105 -15.89 5.51 7.86
N TYR A 106 -14.66 5.04 7.72
CA TYR A 106 -14.34 3.77 7.08
C TYR A 106 -13.67 2.84 8.09
N TYR A 107 -13.99 1.55 8.00
CA TYR A 107 -13.46 0.52 8.89
C TYR A 107 -12.48 -0.40 8.14
N GLY A 108 -12.00 0.03 6.96
CA GLY A 108 -11.15 -0.77 6.10
C GLY A 108 -11.32 -0.47 4.61
N ALA A 109 -10.52 -1.15 3.80
CA ALA A 109 -10.60 -1.16 2.35
C ALA A 109 -10.05 -2.48 1.76
N LYS A 110 -10.62 -2.88 0.63
CA LYS A 110 -10.23 -4.04 -0.18
C LYS A 110 -9.94 -3.57 -1.61
N ALA A 111 -8.93 -4.16 -2.23
CA ALA A 111 -8.66 -4.01 -3.66
C ALA A 111 -7.85 -5.20 -4.19
N THR A 112 -7.97 -5.46 -5.48
CA THR A 112 -7.08 -6.36 -6.23
C THR A 112 -6.13 -5.50 -7.07
N ILE A 113 -4.83 -5.74 -6.97
CA ILE A 113 -3.75 -4.91 -7.54
C ILE A 113 -2.91 -5.79 -8.48
N SER A 114 -2.63 -5.35 -9.72
CA SER A 114 -1.65 -6.06 -10.56
C SER A 114 -0.22 -5.84 -10.08
N VAL A 115 0.56 -6.92 -10.07
CA VAL A 115 1.97 -6.93 -9.67
C VAL A 115 2.85 -6.69 -10.88
N TRP A 116 3.79 -5.76 -10.77
CA TRP A 116 4.79 -5.45 -11.79
C TRP A 116 6.17 -5.30 -11.14
N ASN A 117 7.25 -5.39 -11.93
CA ASN A 117 8.58 -4.97 -11.50
C ASN A 117 9.03 -3.70 -12.25
N PRO A 118 8.65 -2.51 -11.74
CA PRO A 118 9.14 -1.24 -12.28
C PRO A 118 10.61 -0.99 -11.90
N ARG A 119 11.46 -0.85 -12.92
CA ARG A 119 12.83 -0.32 -12.74
C ARG A 119 12.80 1.08 -12.08
N VAL A 120 13.52 1.22 -10.97
CA VAL A 120 13.95 2.52 -10.41
C VAL A 120 15.26 2.98 -11.08
N GLN A 121 15.53 4.29 -11.10
CA GLN A 121 16.76 4.85 -11.67
C GLN A 121 17.89 4.95 -10.64
N ASP A 122 17.55 5.40 -9.43
CA ASP A 122 18.44 5.51 -8.27
C ASP A 122 18.06 4.42 -7.26
N PRO A 123 19.01 3.64 -6.71
CA PRO A 123 18.71 2.68 -5.64
C PRO A 123 18.02 3.31 -4.41
N LYS A 124 18.20 4.62 -4.17
CA LYS A 124 17.54 5.38 -3.11
C LYS A 124 16.11 5.80 -3.45
N GLU A 125 15.70 5.73 -4.71
CA GLU A 125 14.29 5.88 -5.09
C GLU A 125 13.52 4.58 -4.83
N PHE A 126 12.19 4.70 -4.75
CA PHE A 126 11.28 3.57 -4.70
C PHE A 126 10.15 3.76 -5.70
N SER A 127 9.51 2.66 -6.06
CA SER A 127 8.26 2.63 -6.81
C SER A 127 7.30 1.65 -6.17
N LEU A 128 6.12 2.11 -5.78
CA LEU A 128 5.16 1.31 -5.02
C LEU A 128 3.73 1.44 -5.55
N SER A 129 2.92 0.46 -5.17
CA SER A 129 1.49 0.41 -5.41
C SER A 129 0.79 -0.09 -4.16
N GLN A 130 -0.09 0.72 -3.56
CA GLN A 130 -0.69 0.37 -2.26
C GLN A 130 -2.09 0.93 -2.02
N ILE A 131 -2.71 0.39 -0.97
CA ILE A 131 -3.88 0.93 -0.27
C ILE A 131 -3.36 1.73 0.94
N TRP A 132 -3.92 2.92 1.17
CA TRP A 132 -3.73 3.69 2.40
C TRP A 132 -5.04 3.77 3.19
N ILE A 133 -4.95 3.49 4.48
CA ILE A 133 -5.99 3.71 5.48
C ILE A 133 -5.55 4.90 6.34
N LEU A 134 -6.25 6.03 6.30
CA LEU A 134 -5.79 7.27 6.96
C LEU A 134 -6.79 7.84 7.98
N GLY A 135 -6.26 8.38 9.07
CA GLY A 135 -7.03 9.03 10.14
C GLY A 135 -6.36 10.29 10.68
N GLY A 136 -7.15 11.34 10.90
CA GLY A 136 -6.71 12.59 11.52
C GLY A 136 -6.25 13.68 10.53
N PRO A 137 -5.84 14.86 11.05
CA PRO A 137 -5.36 15.98 10.25
C PRO A 137 -3.91 15.79 9.82
N ASP A 138 -3.48 16.43 8.72
CA ASP A 138 -2.08 16.36 8.24
C ASP A 138 -1.03 16.80 9.30
N SER A 139 -1.42 17.57 10.31
CA SER A 139 -0.53 17.96 11.42
C SER A 139 -0.17 16.83 12.40
N ASN A 140 -0.87 15.68 12.36
CA ASN A 140 -0.67 14.52 13.24
C ASN A 140 -1.26 13.24 12.61
N LEU A 141 -1.12 13.11 11.28
CA LEU A 141 -1.75 12.08 10.46
C LEU A 141 -1.37 10.66 10.92
N ASN A 142 -2.34 9.75 10.88
CA ASN A 142 -2.13 8.33 11.15
C ASN A 142 -2.37 7.56 9.85
N THR A 143 -1.48 6.62 9.51
CA THR A 143 -1.64 5.74 8.34
C THR A 143 -1.35 4.29 8.67
N ILE A 144 -2.07 3.40 7.99
CA ILE A 144 -1.68 2.02 7.69
C ILE A 144 -1.63 1.93 6.16
N GLU A 145 -0.54 1.38 5.61
CA GLU A 145 -0.28 1.33 4.18
C GLU A 145 0.16 -0.08 3.79
N VAL A 146 -0.45 -0.66 2.75
CA VAL A 146 -0.20 -2.06 2.36
C VAL A 146 -0.25 -2.24 0.85
N GLY A 147 0.73 -2.91 0.28
CA GLY A 147 0.84 -3.09 -1.16
C GLY A 147 2.10 -3.83 -1.60
N TRP A 148 2.57 -3.53 -2.81
CA TRP A 148 3.88 -3.97 -3.30
C TRP A 148 4.81 -2.78 -3.55
N THR A 149 6.11 -3.00 -3.41
CA THR A 149 7.15 -1.98 -3.66
C THR A 149 8.41 -2.58 -4.27
N VAL A 150 9.09 -1.80 -5.11
CA VAL A 150 10.51 -1.98 -5.47
C VAL A 150 11.28 -0.86 -4.76
N TYR A 151 12.16 -1.22 -3.82
CA TYR A 151 12.98 -0.25 -3.08
C TYR A 151 14.37 -0.80 -2.73
N PRO A 152 15.36 -0.66 -3.63
CA PRO A 152 16.66 -1.34 -3.47
C PRO A 152 17.47 -0.88 -2.25
N HIS A 153 17.37 0.39 -1.83
CA HIS A 153 18.03 0.88 -0.61
C HIS A 153 17.47 0.28 0.68
N LEU A 154 16.24 -0.22 0.70
CA LEU A 154 15.64 -0.90 1.86
C LEU A 154 15.86 -2.42 1.84
N PHE A 155 15.77 -3.05 0.66
CA PHE A 155 15.77 -4.51 0.54
C PHE A 155 17.07 -5.12 -0.01
N GLY A 156 17.97 -4.30 -0.57
CA GLY A 156 19.23 -4.74 -1.17
C GLY A 156 19.12 -5.24 -2.62
N ASP A 157 17.92 -5.29 -3.20
CA ASP A 157 17.68 -5.76 -4.57
C ASP A 157 16.53 -5.04 -5.30
N ASP A 158 16.48 -5.23 -6.62
CA ASP A 158 15.45 -4.71 -7.52
C ASP A 158 14.20 -5.63 -7.59
N ASN A 159 13.88 -6.37 -6.53
CA ASN A 159 12.72 -7.27 -6.52
C ASN A 159 11.45 -6.57 -6.00
N THR A 160 10.32 -6.82 -6.66
CA THR A 160 9.00 -6.38 -6.17
C THR A 160 8.61 -7.20 -4.96
N ARG A 161 8.46 -6.56 -3.82
CA ARG A 161 8.20 -7.19 -2.52
C ARG A 161 6.85 -6.77 -1.96
N LEU A 162 6.13 -7.72 -1.34
CA LEU A 162 4.95 -7.42 -0.52
C LEU A 162 5.43 -6.59 0.68
N PHE A 163 4.79 -5.47 0.97
CA PHE A 163 5.19 -4.64 2.12
C PHE A 163 4.01 -4.05 2.88
N THR A 164 4.30 -3.65 4.11
CA THR A 164 3.47 -2.75 4.90
C THR A 164 4.28 -1.55 5.38
N TYR A 165 3.59 -0.44 5.59
CA TYR A 165 4.06 0.68 6.39
C TYR A 165 2.96 1.13 7.38
N TRP A 166 3.34 1.77 8.48
CA TRP A 166 2.41 2.53 9.32
C TRP A 166 3.11 3.73 9.97
N THR A 167 2.35 4.76 10.37
CA THR A 167 2.81 5.90 11.20
C THR A 167 1.64 6.44 12.04
N SER A 168 1.93 7.06 13.19
CA SER A 168 0.93 7.75 14.03
C SER A 168 1.25 9.21 14.38
N ASP A 169 2.19 9.84 13.65
CA ASP A 169 2.57 11.26 13.80
C ASP A 169 2.93 12.00 12.49
N ASN A 170 2.41 11.54 11.34
CA ASN A 170 2.75 11.99 9.98
C ASN A 170 4.25 11.84 9.62
N TYR A 171 4.81 10.64 9.78
CA TYR A 171 6.17 10.26 9.35
C TYR A 171 7.30 11.06 10.04
N ARG A 172 7.05 11.67 11.20
CA ARG A 172 8.02 12.59 11.84
C ARG A 172 8.99 11.88 12.78
N SER A 173 8.47 11.00 13.61
CA SER A 173 9.24 10.22 14.59
C SER A 173 8.68 8.82 14.81
N THR A 174 7.45 8.54 14.36
CA THR A 174 6.84 7.22 14.40
C THR A 174 6.73 6.62 13.00
N GLY A 175 6.98 5.32 12.93
CA GLY A 175 6.55 4.49 11.83
C GLY A 175 7.45 3.29 11.62
N CYS A 176 7.00 2.34 10.80
CA CYS A 176 7.72 1.11 10.58
C CYS A 176 7.38 0.45 9.25
N TYR A 177 8.40 -0.04 8.55
CA TYR A 177 8.24 -1.01 7.47
C TYR A 177 8.14 -2.43 8.03
N ASN A 178 7.22 -3.23 7.51
CA ASN A 178 7.11 -4.68 7.74
C ASN A 178 7.23 -5.06 9.23
N LEU A 179 8.31 -5.78 9.58
CA LEU A 179 8.67 -6.22 10.93
C LEU A 179 10.05 -5.65 11.38
N HIS A 180 10.55 -4.58 10.74
CA HIS A 180 11.85 -3.97 11.09
C HIS A 180 11.87 -3.31 12.48
N CYS A 181 10.71 -3.19 13.11
CA CYS A 181 10.42 -2.50 14.38
C CYS A 181 9.08 -3.02 14.92
N SER A 182 8.81 -2.81 16.21
CA SER A 182 7.53 -3.19 16.82
C SER A 182 6.36 -2.37 16.25
N GLY A 183 5.25 -3.05 15.93
CA GLY A 183 3.99 -2.38 15.57
C GLY A 183 3.00 -3.31 14.89
N PHE A 184 3.38 -3.89 13.76
CA PHE A 184 2.61 -5.01 13.19
C PHE A 184 2.91 -6.30 13.95
N VAL A 185 1.88 -7.07 14.25
CA VAL A 185 1.99 -8.41 14.83
C VAL A 185 1.59 -9.41 13.75
N GLN A 186 2.58 -10.07 13.15
CA GLN A 186 2.33 -11.14 12.18
C GLN A 186 1.92 -12.42 12.91
N THR A 187 0.79 -13.00 12.51
CA THR A 187 0.26 -14.28 13.04
C THR A 187 0.42 -15.44 12.07
N ASN A 188 0.53 -15.15 10.76
CA ASN A 188 0.75 -16.13 9.70
C ASN A 188 2.23 -16.53 9.61
N SER A 189 2.52 -17.80 9.31
CA SER A 189 3.90 -18.30 9.13
C SER A 189 4.23 -18.74 7.70
N HIS A 190 3.26 -18.72 6.79
CA HIS A 190 3.43 -19.09 5.38
C HIS A 190 3.84 -17.91 4.49
N LEU A 191 3.36 -16.70 4.81
CA LEU A 191 3.62 -15.48 4.03
C LEU A 191 4.49 -14.48 4.82
N ALA A 192 5.59 -14.04 4.21
CA ALA A 192 6.55 -13.12 4.83
C ALA A 192 6.36 -11.67 4.32
N LEU A 193 6.14 -10.72 5.22
CA LEU A 193 6.23 -9.29 4.88
C LEU A 193 7.67 -8.92 4.52
N GLY A 194 7.84 -8.16 3.44
CA GLY A 194 9.12 -7.91 2.79
C GLY A 194 9.57 -9.04 1.84
N GLY A 195 8.84 -10.16 1.74
CA GLY A 195 9.11 -11.24 0.79
C GLY A 195 8.89 -10.81 -0.66
N SER A 196 9.68 -11.38 -1.59
CA SER A 196 9.49 -11.14 -3.02
C SER A 196 8.17 -11.74 -3.49
N LEU A 197 7.43 -10.98 -4.28
CA LEU A 197 6.36 -11.52 -5.11
C LEU A 197 6.99 -12.20 -6.34
N ASN A 198 6.31 -13.21 -6.88
CA ASN A 198 6.66 -13.92 -8.10
C ASN A 198 5.42 -14.78 -8.48
N PRO A 199 4.93 -14.80 -9.72
CA PRO A 199 5.37 -14.05 -10.91
C PRO A 199 4.88 -12.59 -11.00
N PHE A 200 5.49 -11.84 -11.92
CA PHE A 200 5.15 -10.45 -12.26
C PHE A 200 4.38 -10.38 -13.58
N SER A 201 3.47 -9.40 -13.70
CA SER A 201 2.77 -9.10 -14.95
C SER A 201 3.74 -8.69 -16.06
N THR A 202 3.38 -9.00 -17.30
CA THR A 202 4.19 -8.76 -18.50
C THR A 202 3.44 -7.89 -19.49
N TYR A 203 4.16 -7.00 -20.18
CA TYR A 203 3.58 -6.04 -21.11
C TYR A 203 2.99 -6.74 -22.34
N HIS A 204 1.68 -6.56 -22.57
CA HIS A 204 0.86 -7.33 -23.54
C HIS A 204 0.92 -8.86 -23.37
N GLY A 205 1.17 -9.33 -22.15
CA GLY A 205 1.29 -10.76 -21.81
C GLY A 205 0.51 -11.15 -20.55
N SER A 206 0.92 -12.24 -19.90
CA SER A 206 0.34 -12.73 -18.64
C SER A 206 0.29 -11.65 -17.57
N GLN A 207 -0.83 -11.57 -16.86
CA GLN A 207 -1.06 -10.63 -15.76
C GLN A 207 -1.18 -11.41 -14.44
N PHE A 208 -0.64 -10.85 -13.37
CA PHE A 208 -0.66 -11.46 -12.04
C PHE A 208 -1.02 -10.43 -10.98
N GLU A 209 -1.74 -10.86 -9.95
CA GLU A 209 -2.52 -9.98 -9.09
C GLU A 209 -2.43 -10.38 -7.62
N ILE A 210 -2.52 -9.40 -6.72
CA ILE A 210 -2.69 -9.62 -5.28
C ILE A 210 -3.99 -8.95 -4.81
N THR A 211 -4.79 -9.66 -4.01
CA THR A 211 -5.95 -9.05 -3.34
C THR A 211 -5.56 -8.74 -1.90
N ILE A 212 -5.69 -7.48 -1.50
CA ILE A 212 -5.42 -7.02 -0.15
C ILE A 212 -6.74 -6.54 0.46
N LEU A 213 -7.00 -6.94 1.71
CA LEU A 213 -8.03 -6.39 2.59
C LEU A 213 -7.35 -5.94 3.89
N VAL A 214 -7.55 -4.68 4.25
CA VAL A 214 -7.26 -4.17 5.60
C VAL A 214 -8.59 -3.77 6.23
N TRP A 215 -8.91 -4.27 7.43
CA TRP A 215 -10.17 -3.94 8.12
C TRP A 215 -9.98 -3.86 9.63
N LYS A 216 -10.97 -3.28 10.32
CA LYS A 216 -10.97 -3.06 11.76
C LYS A 216 -12.02 -3.95 12.44
N ASP A 217 -11.58 -5.09 12.98
CA ASP A 217 -12.45 -6.03 13.70
C ASP A 217 -13.20 -5.31 14.84
N PRO A 218 -14.55 -5.30 14.83
CA PRO A 218 -15.35 -4.65 15.86
C PRO A 218 -15.33 -5.41 17.21
N LYS A 219 -14.87 -6.67 17.25
CA LYS A 219 -14.78 -7.51 18.45
C LYS A 219 -13.47 -7.25 19.20
N GLN A 220 -12.32 -7.46 18.55
CA GLN A 220 -11.00 -7.32 19.19
C GLN A 220 -10.45 -5.89 19.15
N ASN A 221 -11.05 -5.00 18.35
CA ASN A 221 -10.59 -3.62 18.15
C ASN A 221 -9.13 -3.55 17.65
N LEU A 222 -8.83 -4.36 16.63
CA LEU A 222 -7.54 -4.48 15.94
C LEU A 222 -7.71 -4.16 14.46
N TRP A 223 -6.68 -3.64 13.80
CA TRP A 223 -6.65 -3.52 12.34
C TRP A 223 -5.99 -4.76 11.74
N TRP A 224 -6.75 -5.64 11.10
CA TRP A 224 -6.26 -6.86 10.48
C TRP A 224 -5.84 -6.65 9.03
N LEU A 225 -4.87 -7.44 8.58
CA LEU A 225 -4.44 -7.61 7.19
C LEU A 225 -4.77 -9.02 6.70
N LYS A 226 -5.43 -9.11 5.54
CA LYS A 226 -5.66 -10.33 4.77
C LYS A 226 -5.14 -10.17 3.34
N TYR A 227 -4.43 -11.19 2.85
CA TYR A 227 -3.85 -11.29 1.51
C TYR A 227 -4.47 -12.50 0.82
N GLY A 228 -5.28 -12.28 -0.22
CA GLY A 228 -6.11 -13.33 -0.80
C GLY A 228 -7.04 -13.94 0.26
N THR A 229 -6.86 -15.23 0.54
CA THR A 229 -7.54 -15.98 1.61
C THR A 229 -6.82 -15.90 2.96
N GLU A 230 -5.53 -15.59 2.99
CA GLU A 230 -4.67 -15.69 4.17
C GLU A 230 -4.78 -14.47 5.07
N ILE A 231 -5.18 -14.64 6.33
CA ILE A 231 -5.00 -13.61 7.36
C ILE A 231 -3.53 -13.58 7.75
N ILE A 232 -2.89 -12.41 7.64
CA ILE A 232 -1.44 -12.23 7.84
C ILE A 232 -1.11 -11.88 9.30
N GLY A 233 -1.91 -11.00 9.90
CA GLY A 233 -1.63 -10.37 11.18
C GLY A 233 -2.35 -9.03 11.31
N TYR A 234 -1.95 -8.22 12.30
CA TYR A 234 -2.68 -7.00 12.66
C TYR A 234 -1.81 -5.88 13.24
N TRP A 235 -2.34 -4.65 13.21
CA TRP A 235 -1.86 -3.52 14.01
C TRP A 235 -2.75 -3.32 15.24
N PRO A 236 -2.18 -3.29 16.46
CA PRO A 236 -2.90 -2.83 17.65
C PRO A 236 -3.36 -1.38 17.48
N THR A 237 -4.63 -1.11 17.81
CA THR A 237 -5.19 0.25 17.82
C THR A 237 -4.51 1.20 18.81
N SER A 238 -3.76 0.68 19.79
CA SER A 238 -2.91 1.45 20.72
C SER A 238 -1.76 2.21 20.06
N LEU A 239 -1.35 1.84 18.83
CA LEU A 239 -0.36 2.61 18.06
C LEU A 239 -0.89 3.98 17.63
N PHE A 240 -2.21 4.15 17.55
CA PHE A 240 -2.86 5.24 16.83
C PHE A 240 -3.66 6.18 17.74
N LYS A 241 -3.67 7.47 17.36
CA LYS A 241 -4.46 8.52 18.00
C LYS A 241 -5.82 8.71 17.32
N TYR A 242 -5.89 8.50 16.00
CA TYR A 242 -7.10 8.70 15.19
C TYR A 242 -7.62 7.41 14.57
N LEU A 243 -6.74 6.56 14.02
CA LEU A 243 -7.13 5.23 13.51
C LEU A 243 -7.60 4.28 14.63
N LYS A 244 -7.53 4.67 15.91
CA LYS A 244 -8.06 3.89 17.04
C LYS A 244 -9.53 3.53 16.86
N ASP A 245 -10.34 4.45 16.33
CA ASP A 245 -11.79 4.29 16.23
C ASP A 245 -12.24 3.90 14.82
N SER A 246 -11.80 4.66 13.80
CA SER A 246 -12.12 4.49 12.37
C SER A 246 -11.18 5.32 11.50
N ALA A 247 -11.01 4.95 10.23
CA ALA A 247 -10.38 5.81 9.23
C ALA A 247 -11.34 6.93 8.78
N SER A 248 -10.79 8.10 8.46
CA SER A 248 -11.53 9.24 7.88
C SER A 248 -11.33 9.37 6.36
N LEU A 249 -10.35 8.66 5.81
CA LEU A 249 -10.00 8.69 4.39
C LEU A 249 -9.39 7.35 3.97
N ILE A 250 -9.76 6.87 2.79
CA ILE A 250 -9.06 5.80 2.07
C ILE A 250 -8.41 6.42 0.82
N GLU A 251 -7.16 6.04 0.54
CA GLU A 251 -6.47 6.33 -0.73
C GLU A 251 -6.05 5.00 -1.40
N TRP A 252 -6.08 4.95 -2.74
CA TRP A 252 -5.46 3.87 -3.54
C TRP A 252 -4.58 4.49 -4.62
N GLY A 253 -3.57 3.75 -5.09
CA GLY A 253 -2.77 4.13 -6.25
C GLY A 253 -1.30 3.79 -6.13
N GLY A 254 -0.44 4.72 -6.54
CA GLY A 254 1.00 4.51 -6.58
C GLY A 254 1.80 5.74 -6.15
N GLU A 255 3.01 5.50 -5.69
CA GLU A 255 3.95 6.54 -5.29
C GLU A 255 5.33 6.20 -5.83
N VAL A 256 6.06 7.22 -6.27
CA VAL A 256 7.48 7.12 -6.61
C VAL A 256 8.23 8.24 -5.92
N LEU A 257 9.41 7.93 -5.41
CA LEU A 257 10.39 8.94 -5.04
C LEU A 257 11.12 9.40 -6.31
N ASN A 258 11.23 10.71 -6.48
CA ASN A 258 11.98 11.33 -7.57
C ASN A 258 13.08 12.23 -6.96
N ASN A 259 14.30 11.70 -6.90
CA ASN A 259 15.49 12.39 -6.39
C ASN A 259 15.98 13.50 -7.33
N LYS A 260 15.33 13.69 -8.49
CA LYS A 260 15.65 14.70 -9.52
C LYS A 260 17.13 14.71 -9.92
N LEU A 261 17.71 13.52 -10.14
CA LEU A 261 19.14 13.38 -10.43
C LEU A 261 19.56 14.28 -11.61
N ASN A 262 20.57 15.12 -11.36
CA ASN A 262 21.06 16.17 -12.28
C ASN A 262 20.00 17.25 -12.65
N GLY A 263 19.02 17.51 -11.80
CA GLY A 263 17.99 18.55 -11.98
C GLY A 263 16.87 18.19 -12.95
N GLN A 264 16.80 16.93 -13.39
CA GLN A 264 15.82 16.39 -14.34
C GLN A 264 14.94 15.36 -13.65
N HIS A 265 13.75 15.07 -14.18
CA HIS A 265 12.98 13.93 -13.67
C HIS A 265 13.79 12.62 -13.85
N THR A 266 13.67 11.67 -12.94
CA THR A 266 14.27 10.34 -13.13
C THR A 266 13.40 9.44 -14.02
N THR A 267 14.03 8.45 -14.67
CA THR A 267 13.37 7.39 -15.46
C THR A 267 12.85 6.25 -14.59
N THR A 268 12.48 6.54 -13.34
CA THR A 268 11.86 5.57 -12.44
C THR A 268 10.46 5.28 -12.96
N LYS A 269 10.12 3.99 -13.11
CA LYS A 269 8.80 3.57 -13.62
C LYS A 269 7.78 3.53 -12.50
N MET A 270 6.51 3.78 -12.80
CA MET A 270 5.37 3.45 -11.92
C MET A 270 4.51 2.37 -12.59
N GLY A 271 4.11 1.33 -11.83
CA GLY A 271 3.34 0.21 -12.36
C GLY A 271 4.13 -0.58 -13.41
N SER A 272 3.57 -0.79 -14.60
CA SER A 272 4.28 -1.35 -15.76
C SER A 272 5.34 -0.40 -16.35
N GLY A 273 5.29 0.88 -15.98
CA GLY A 273 6.04 1.96 -16.61
C GLY A 273 5.37 2.53 -17.87
N HIS A 274 4.10 2.21 -18.10
CA HIS A 274 3.27 2.71 -19.21
C HIS A 274 2.10 3.54 -18.69
N PHE A 275 1.53 4.39 -19.56
CA PHE A 275 0.43 5.28 -19.19
C PHE A 275 -0.92 4.55 -19.15
N ALA A 276 -1.85 5.08 -18.36
CA ALA A 276 -3.15 4.48 -18.05
C ALA A 276 -4.03 4.21 -19.29
N GLU A 277 -3.88 4.97 -20.37
CA GLU A 277 -4.61 4.78 -21.63
C GLU A 277 -4.24 3.47 -22.35
N GLU A 278 -3.11 2.83 -22.02
CA GLU A 278 -2.74 1.52 -22.56
C GLU A 278 -3.57 0.37 -21.98
N GLY A 279 -4.37 0.61 -20.93
CA GLY A 279 -5.41 -0.31 -20.45
C GLY A 279 -4.90 -1.65 -19.93
N TYR A 280 -5.71 -2.69 -20.04
CA TYR A 280 -5.36 -4.04 -19.59
C TYR A 280 -4.17 -4.61 -20.36
N GLN A 281 -3.27 -5.29 -19.66
CA GLN A 281 -1.98 -5.79 -20.17
C GLN A 281 -0.93 -4.73 -20.57
N GLY A 282 -1.32 -3.48 -20.83
CA GLY A 282 -0.41 -2.36 -21.05
C GLY A 282 -0.05 -1.59 -19.77
N ALA A 283 -1.06 -1.10 -19.06
CA ALA A 283 -0.94 -0.34 -17.83
C ALA A 283 -1.03 -1.23 -16.57
N SER A 284 -0.56 -0.71 -15.44
CA SER A 284 -0.87 -1.30 -14.13
C SER A 284 -2.30 -0.94 -13.72
N TYR A 285 -2.89 -1.69 -12.81
CA TYR A 285 -4.28 -1.48 -12.39
C TYR A 285 -4.57 -1.85 -10.94
N PHE A 286 -5.59 -1.20 -10.40
CA PHE A 286 -6.38 -1.70 -9.27
C PHE A 286 -7.78 -2.00 -9.79
N ARG A 287 -8.39 -3.09 -9.32
CA ARG A 287 -9.78 -3.45 -9.56
C ARG A 287 -10.46 -3.92 -8.28
N ASN A 288 -11.78 -4.06 -8.32
CA ASN A 288 -12.61 -4.44 -7.19
C ASN A 288 -12.39 -3.53 -5.96
N LEU A 289 -12.30 -2.21 -6.18
CA LEU A 289 -12.17 -1.25 -5.09
C LEU A 289 -13.41 -1.32 -4.20
N GLN A 290 -13.22 -1.56 -2.90
CA GLN A 290 -14.27 -1.60 -1.90
C GLN A 290 -13.79 -0.94 -0.59
N VAL A 291 -14.71 -0.35 0.17
CA VAL A 291 -14.50 0.11 1.55
C VAL A 291 -15.29 -0.74 2.52
N VAL A 292 -14.88 -0.77 3.79
CA VAL A 292 -15.61 -1.47 4.86
C VAL A 292 -16.47 -0.46 5.63
N ASP A 293 -17.77 -0.74 5.74
CA ASP A 293 -18.75 0.10 6.43
C ASP A 293 -18.76 -0.13 7.95
N GLY A 294 -19.51 0.70 8.69
CA GLY A 294 -19.66 0.59 10.15
C GLY A 294 -20.48 -0.61 10.65
N SER A 295 -20.92 -1.49 9.75
CA SER A 295 -21.47 -2.81 10.05
C SER A 295 -20.54 -3.94 9.60
N ASN A 296 -19.29 -3.61 9.24
CA ASN A 296 -18.25 -4.51 8.77
C ASN A 296 -18.56 -5.24 7.45
N HIS A 297 -19.35 -4.61 6.58
CA HIS A 297 -19.62 -5.10 5.23
C HIS A 297 -18.76 -4.38 4.19
N LEU A 298 -18.38 -5.12 3.15
CA LEU A 298 -17.73 -4.55 1.97
C LEU A 298 -18.75 -3.82 1.09
N ARG A 299 -18.41 -2.58 0.71
CA ARG A 299 -19.24 -1.67 -0.09
C ARG A 299 -18.44 -1.03 -1.22
N PRO A 300 -19.07 -0.66 -2.34
CA PRO A 300 -18.46 0.24 -3.31
C PRO A 300 -18.01 1.56 -2.65
N PRO A 301 -16.88 2.17 -3.06
CA PRO A 301 -16.27 3.34 -2.41
C PRO A 301 -17.05 4.65 -2.56
N GLY A 302 -18.18 4.67 -3.29
CA GLY A 302 -18.95 5.86 -3.58
C GLY A 302 -18.24 6.75 -4.62
N VAL A 303 -18.16 8.06 -4.36
CA VAL A 303 -17.46 8.99 -5.25
C VAL A 303 -15.95 8.93 -4.98
N ILE A 304 -15.17 8.60 -6.02
CA ILE A 304 -13.70 8.63 -6.00
C ILE A 304 -13.21 9.91 -6.68
N ARG A 305 -12.26 10.61 -6.04
CA ARG A 305 -11.57 11.81 -6.56
C ARG A 305 -10.17 11.45 -7.06
N VAL A 306 -9.97 11.62 -8.36
CA VAL A 306 -8.71 11.39 -9.08
C VAL A 306 -7.68 12.49 -8.81
N ILE A 307 -6.44 12.13 -8.47
CA ILE A 307 -5.27 13.02 -8.48
C ILE A 307 -4.06 12.33 -9.13
N ALA A 308 -3.39 13.06 -10.02
CA ALA A 308 -2.00 12.82 -10.41
C ALA A 308 -1.24 14.14 -10.35
N GLU A 309 -0.13 14.18 -9.61
CA GLU A 309 0.60 15.43 -9.35
C GLU A 309 1.42 15.90 -10.57
N ARG A 310 1.92 14.96 -11.39
CA ARG A 310 2.52 15.24 -12.70
C ARG A 310 1.97 14.29 -13.77
N PRO A 311 0.78 14.54 -14.34
CA PRO A 311 0.11 13.65 -15.30
C PRO A 311 0.89 13.40 -16.61
N LYS A 312 1.95 14.17 -16.88
CA LYS A 312 2.85 13.96 -18.03
C LYS A 312 4.00 12.98 -17.74
N CYS A 313 4.21 12.61 -16.47
CA CYS A 313 5.24 11.67 -16.02
C CYS A 313 4.61 10.31 -15.67
N TYR A 314 3.47 10.36 -14.97
CA TYR A 314 2.62 9.22 -14.64
C TYR A 314 1.16 9.69 -14.55
N ASN A 315 0.21 8.92 -15.08
CA ASN A 315 -1.21 9.25 -15.08
C ASN A 315 -2.09 8.07 -14.66
N ILE A 316 -3.38 8.35 -14.48
CA ILE A 316 -4.35 7.45 -13.88
C ILE A 316 -5.74 7.70 -14.48
N LEU A 317 -6.45 6.62 -14.80
CA LEU A 317 -7.72 6.65 -15.51
C LEU A 317 -8.75 5.80 -14.75
N LEU A 318 -9.64 6.48 -14.02
CA LEU A 318 -10.74 5.86 -13.28
C LEU A 318 -11.83 5.36 -14.23
N GLN A 319 -12.30 4.13 -14.02
CA GLN A 319 -13.34 3.47 -14.80
C GLN A 319 -14.25 2.62 -13.90
N LYS A 320 -15.40 2.18 -14.43
CA LYS A 320 -16.35 1.31 -13.72
C LYS A 320 -17.01 0.33 -14.68
N ASN A 321 -17.11 -0.95 -14.32
CA ASN A 321 -17.88 -1.96 -15.04
C ASN A 321 -18.31 -3.10 -14.09
N ASN A 322 -19.18 -4.01 -14.55
CA ASN A 322 -19.74 -5.06 -13.69
C ASN A 322 -18.71 -6.15 -13.28
N ASN A 323 -17.64 -6.34 -14.06
CA ASN A 323 -16.68 -7.43 -13.90
C ASN A 323 -15.48 -7.06 -13.00
N TRP A 324 -15.19 -5.76 -12.89
CA TRP A 324 -14.04 -5.18 -12.19
C TRP A 324 -14.48 -4.17 -11.10
N GLY A 325 -15.78 -3.93 -10.92
CA GLY A 325 -16.34 -2.97 -9.98
C GLY A 325 -15.97 -1.53 -10.32
N ASP A 326 -15.61 -0.75 -9.29
CA ASP A 326 -14.82 0.47 -9.45
C ASP A 326 -13.34 0.08 -9.59
N TYR A 327 -12.66 0.63 -10.60
CA TYR A 327 -11.29 0.25 -10.96
C TYR A 327 -10.54 1.40 -11.63
N PHE A 328 -9.22 1.30 -11.77
CA PHE A 328 -8.43 2.25 -12.55
C PHE A 328 -7.20 1.61 -13.17
N PHE A 329 -6.80 2.13 -14.32
CA PHE A 329 -5.46 1.96 -14.87
C PHE A 329 -4.56 3.09 -14.39
N TYR A 330 -3.28 2.81 -14.14
CA TYR A 330 -2.29 3.80 -13.71
C TYR A 330 -0.87 3.40 -14.13
N GLY A 331 0.01 4.40 -14.20
CA GLY A 331 1.45 4.19 -14.37
C GLY A 331 2.12 5.30 -15.16
N GLY A 332 3.38 5.05 -15.53
CA GLY A 332 4.11 5.88 -16.48
C GLY A 332 5.63 5.67 -16.44
N PRO A 333 6.35 6.14 -17.47
CA PRO A 333 7.80 5.91 -17.62
C PRO A 333 8.68 6.83 -16.76
N GLY A 334 8.07 7.77 -16.01
CA GLY A 334 8.80 8.89 -15.42
C GLY A 334 9.26 9.85 -16.51
N ARG A 335 10.56 10.15 -16.56
CA ARG A 335 11.12 11.08 -17.54
C ARG A 335 10.84 10.66 -18.99
N ASN A 336 10.23 11.57 -19.75
CA ASN A 336 9.94 11.41 -21.17
C ASN A 336 9.86 12.80 -21.85
N HIS A 337 9.57 12.88 -23.15
CA HIS A 337 9.53 14.17 -23.88
C HIS A 337 8.55 15.20 -23.27
N ASN A 338 7.46 14.75 -22.64
CA ASN A 338 6.47 15.60 -22.00
C ASN A 338 6.76 15.87 -20.50
N CYS A 339 7.76 15.20 -19.93
CA CYS A 339 8.19 15.31 -18.54
C CYS A 339 9.73 15.20 -18.47
N PRO A 340 10.48 16.30 -18.63
CA PRO A 340 11.95 16.31 -18.66
C PRO A 340 12.61 16.17 -17.28
#